data_AF-A0A849TWS0-F1
#
_entry.id   AF-A0A849TWS0-F1
#
_cell.length_a   1.000
_cell.length_b   1.000
_cell.length_c   1.000
_cell.angle_alpha   90.00
_cell.angle_beta   90.00
_cell.angle_gamma   90.00
#
_symmetry.space_group_name_H-M   'P 1'
#
loop_
_entity.id
_entity.type
_entity.pdbx_description
1 polymer ?
#
loop_
_entity_poly.entity_id
_entity_poly.type
_entity_poly.pdbx_seq_one_letter_code
_entity_poly.pdbx_strand_id
1 'polypeptide(L)'
;MDQPLQRDNVRIDGDTGAVDGRGKFSRAAVPRGTRFTFEVSLASDVSVNPDWSDLLSVIANGFRIGGATRRGLGRVCVKTVSSQTFELDKDDQYQAYCNYQRDPAAVAAASKDISSTIARSPTGAHILELQVKAVDYVRIGQSKEPLALGHAARPPHQIPRHETVIVWSKSQGATLQELRVVVPGSSIKGALRHRVQFHLNCLNGSFADHAPADRMPDEPSLKSVFGFVADRSRGENGKAQAGIISIDDVFLDKDPIIGLMMHNSLDRFSQGTRDGVLFSEELLFETPLSLCIEISAAAQIDPKVREALRLALDDFSEGRLAIGGGAAKGHGYFKKNVALRDHTKSRSWTQFFGGCS
;
A
#
# COMPACT_ATOMS: atom_id res chain seq x y z
N MET A 1 15.28 19.10 15.62
CA MET A 1 15.22 17.69 15.21
C MET A 1 13.90 17.50 14.50
N ASP A 2 13.93 17.30 13.18
CA ASP A 2 12.70 17.01 12.43
C ASP A 2 12.12 15.69 12.93
N GLN A 3 10.82 15.70 13.22
CA GLN A 3 10.11 14.50 13.63
C GLN A 3 10.09 13.51 12.46
N PRO A 4 10.31 12.21 12.69
CA PRO A 4 10.22 11.22 11.63
C PRO A 4 8.82 11.20 11.03
N LEU A 5 8.71 10.92 9.73
CA LEU A 5 7.43 10.76 9.04
C LEU A 5 6.55 9.78 9.81
N GLN A 6 5.35 10.23 10.21
CA GLN A 6 4.45 9.45 11.06
C GLN A 6 3.19 9.01 10.31
N ARG A 7 2.90 7.71 10.37
CA ARG A 7 1.70 7.05 9.87
C ARG A 7 0.77 6.67 11.01
N ASP A 8 -0.31 7.43 11.13
CA ASP A 8 -1.43 7.07 12.00
C ASP A 8 -2.46 6.22 11.24
N ASN A 9 -3.02 5.23 11.93
CA ASN A 9 -4.16 4.45 11.50
C ASN A 9 -5.10 4.24 12.69
N VAL A 10 -6.40 4.17 12.41
CA VAL A 10 -7.43 3.84 13.42
C VAL A 10 -8.03 2.48 13.12
N ARG A 11 -8.46 1.77 14.16
CA ARG A 11 -9.28 0.58 13.98
C ARG A 11 -10.70 1.02 13.63
N ILE A 12 -11.19 0.49 12.52
CA ILE A 12 -12.57 0.66 12.09
C ILE A 12 -13.32 -0.60 12.53
N ASP A 13 -14.48 -0.39 13.15
CA ASP A 13 -15.41 -1.44 13.50
C ASP A 13 -16.09 -1.98 12.23
N GLY A 14 -16.08 -3.30 12.07
CA GLY A 14 -16.51 -3.97 10.85
C GLY A 14 -18.02 -3.96 10.63
N ASP A 15 -18.80 -3.74 11.68
CA ASP A 15 -20.27 -3.75 11.62
C ASP A 15 -20.80 -2.33 11.32
N THR A 16 -20.23 -1.32 11.98
CA THR A 16 -20.67 0.07 11.87
C THR A 16 -19.93 0.87 10.81
N GLY A 17 -18.76 0.41 10.36
CA GLY A 17 -17.86 1.20 9.51
C GLY A 17 -17.29 2.45 10.20
N ALA A 18 -17.49 2.60 11.51
CA ALA A 18 -17.03 3.73 12.32
C ALA A 18 -15.75 3.40 13.08
N VAL A 19 -15.09 4.42 13.64
CA VAL A 19 -13.92 4.22 14.50
C VAL A 19 -14.35 3.53 15.80
N ASP A 20 -13.69 2.42 16.15
CA ASP A 20 -14.06 1.61 17.33
C ASP A 20 -13.71 2.29 18.68
N GLY A 21 -12.96 3.39 18.63
CA GLY A 21 -12.49 4.18 19.78
C GLY A 21 -11.37 3.51 20.60
N ARG A 22 -10.95 2.29 20.26
CA ARG A 22 -10.04 1.44 21.06
C ARG A 22 -8.71 1.14 20.39
N GLY A 23 -8.48 1.60 19.16
CA GLY A 23 -7.22 1.37 18.46
C GLY A 23 -6.76 2.55 17.62
N LYS A 24 -5.93 3.44 18.19
CA LYS A 24 -5.08 4.35 17.40
C LYS A 24 -3.67 3.78 17.35
N PHE A 25 -3.15 3.57 16.15
CA PHE A 25 -1.81 3.03 15.91
C PHE A 25 -0.97 4.07 15.19
N SER A 26 0.18 4.40 15.77
CA SER A 26 1.16 5.31 15.18
C SER A 26 2.43 4.55 14.83
N ARG A 27 2.96 4.80 13.64
CA ARG A 27 4.21 4.18 13.15
C ARG A 27 5.11 5.24 12.56
N ALA A 28 6.39 5.21 12.90
CA ALA A 28 7.40 5.90 12.11
C ALA A 28 7.57 5.18 10.77
N ALA A 29 7.66 5.95 9.69
CA ALA A 29 7.90 5.48 8.34
C ALA A 29 9.13 6.17 7.77
N VAL A 30 9.79 5.51 6.82
CA VAL A 30 10.89 6.11 6.06
C VAL A 30 10.27 6.74 4.80
N PRO A 31 10.66 7.98 4.42
CA PRO A 31 10.21 8.62 3.20
C PRO A 31 10.39 7.75 1.95
N ARG A 32 9.43 7.81 1.03
CA ARG A 32 9.58 7.15 -0.29
C ARG A 32 10.81 7.72 -0.98
N GLY A 33 11.59 6.83 -1.58
CA GLY A 33 12.80 7.21 -2.32
C GLY A 33 14.08 7.17 -1.50
N THR A 34 14.02 6.95 -0.19
CA THR A 34 15.22 6.61 0.58
C THR A 34 15.92 5.39 -0.03
N ARG A 35 17.23 5.52 -0.24
CA ARG A 35 18.09 4.44 -0.71
C ARG A 35 18.81 3.82 0.48
N PHE A 36 18.87 2.50 0.49
CA PHE A 36 19.64 1.72 1.45
C PHE A 36 20.70 0.95 0.68
N THR A 37 21.86 0.78 1.29
CA THR A 37 22.89 -0.13 0.82
C THR A 37 23.14 -1.16 1.90
N PHE A 38 23.15 -2.43 1.55
CA PHE A 38 23.43 -3.54 2.45
C PHE A 38 24.23 -4.61 1.71
N GLU A 39 24.95 -5.41 2.48
CA GLU A 39 25.70 -6.56 1.98
C GLU A 39 24.99 -7.85 2.42
N VAL A 40 25.03 -8.86 1.55
CA VAL A 40 24.65 -10.23 1.87
C VAL A 40 25.83 -11.12 1.47
N SER A 41 26.19 -12.07 2.32
CA SER A 41 27.28 -13.01 2.06
C SER A 41 26.83 -14.44 2.32
N LEU A 42 27.37 -15.37 1.53
CA LEU A 42 27.16 -16.81 1.66
C LEU A 42 28.52 -17.51 1.62
N ALA A 43 28.84 -18.24 2.67
CA ALA A 43 29.95 -19.21 2.65
C ALA A 43 29.43 -20.52 2.06
N SER A 44 30.15 -21.10 1.11
CA SER A 44 29.73 -22.27 0.35
C SER A 44 30.94 -23.08 -0.09
N ASP A 45 30.85 -24.41 0.04
CA ASP A 45 31.88 -25.35 -0.44
C ASP A 45 31.74 -25.64 -1.94
N VAL A 46 30.66 -25.17 -2.57
CA VAL A 46 30.44 -25.24 -4.01
C VAL A 46 30.61 -23.87 -4.66
N SER A 47 31.26 -23.84 -5.82
CA SER A 47 31.57 -22.62 -6.57
C SER A 47 30.34 -21.91 -7.16
N VAL A 48 29.29 -22.67 -7.48
CA VAL A 48 28.00 -22.14 -7.94
C VAL A 48 26.91 -22.71 -7.04
N ASN A 49 26.47 -21.90 -6.07
CA ASN A 49 25.40 -22.29 -5.17
C ASN A 49 24.02 -21.93 -5.78
N PRO A 50 23.11 -22.91 -5.97
CA PRO A 50 21.78 -22.63 -6.52
C PRO A 50 20.95 -21.72 -5.61
N ASP A 51 21.05 -21.87 -4.28
CA ASP A 51 20.31 -21.04 -3.32
C ASP A 51 20.73 -19.57 -3.41
N TRP A 52 22.02 -19.31 -3.71
CA TRP A 52 22.51 -17.95 -3.96
C TRP A 52 21.88 -17.35 -5.22
N SER A 53 21.79 -18.13 -6.28
CA SER A 53 21.18 -17.70 -7.54
C SER A 53 19.69 -17.39 -7.35
N ASP A 54 18.99 -18.21 -6.59
CA ASP A 54 17.58 -18.01 -6.25
C ASP A 54 17.38 -16.77 -5.37
N LEU A 55 18.24 -16.57 -4.36
CA LEU A 55 18.20 -15.38 -3.51
C LEU A 55 18.40 -14.10 -4.33
N LEU A 56 19.42 -14.06 -5.21
CA LEU A 56 19.68 -12.92 -6.08
C LEU A 56 18.49 -12.65 -7.01
N SER A 57 17.85 -13.70 -7.52
CA SER A 57 16.64 -13.59 -8.34
C SER A 57 15.47 -12.96 -7.56
N VAL A 58 15.24 -13.38 -6.30
CA VAL A 58 14.22 -12.79 -5.42
C VAL A 58 14.54 -11.31 -5.13
N ILE A 59 15.79 -10.99 -4.82
CA ILE A 59 16.24 -9.62 -4.56
C ILE A 59 16.03 -8.75 -5.81
N ALA A 60 16.45 -9.23 -6.99
CA ALA A 60 16.35 -8.49 -8.26
C ALA A 60 14.90 -8.17 -8.68
N ASN A 61 13.92 -8.96 -8.26
CA ASN A 61 12.49 -8.69 -8.47
C ASN A 61 11.93 -7.58 -7.58
N GLY A 62 12.69 -7.15 -6.57
CA GLY A 62 12.21 -6.29 -5.50
C GLY A 62 11.43 -7.08 -4.45
N PHE A 63 11.54 -6.62 -3.21
CA PHE A 63 10.98 -7.31 -2.05
C PHE A 63 10.37 -6.28 -1.08
N ARG A 64 9.91 -6.76 0.08
CA ARG A 64 9.32 -5.91 1.11
C ARG A 64 10.05 -6.12 2.43
N ILE A 65 10.39 -5.02 3.11
CA ILE A 65 11.06 -5.04 4.41
C ILE A 65 10.38 -4.12 5.42
N GLY A 66 10.54 -4.44 6.70
CA GLY A 66 9.96 -3.68 7.80
C GLY A 66 8.53 -4.07 8.17
N GLY A 67 7.83 -3.16 8.85
CA GLY A 67 6.47 -3.38 9.32
C GLY A 67 5.39 -3.04 8.29
N ALA A 68 4.21 -3.65 8.43
CA ALA A 68 3.03 -3.35 7.60
C ALA A 68 3.24 -3.56 6.08
N THR A 69 4.09 -4.52 5.70
CA THR A 69 4.42 -4.85 4.30
C THR A 69 3.22 -5.21 3.43
N ARG A 70 2.14 -5.72 4.04
CA ARG A 70 0.87 -6.06 3.38
C ARG A 70 -0.13 -4.90 3.31
N ARG A 71 0.26 -3.69 3.71
CA ARG A 71 -0.61 -2.52 3.90
C ARG A 71 0.01 -1.22 3.37
N GLY A 72 0.77 -1.31 2.28
CA GLY A 72 1.33 -0.17 1.56
C GLY A 72 2.81 0.11 1.82
N LEU A 73 3.35 -0.31 2.98
CA LEU A 73 4.72 0.02 3.37
C LEU A 73 5.75 -1.03 2.92
N GLY A 74 7.02 -0.63 2.97
CA GLY A 74 8.16 -1.54 2.93
C GLY A 74 8.57 -2.05 1.55
N ARG A 75 7.84 -1.72 0.48
CA ARG A 75 8.21 -2.07 -0.90
C ARG A 75 9.54 -1.40 -1.26
N VAL A 76 10.51 -2.21 -1.67
CA VAL A 76 11.80 -1.75 -2.19
C VAL A 76 12.00 -2.23 -3.61
N CYS A 77 12.71 -1.42 -4.40
CA CYS A 77 13.20 -1.82 -5.72
C CYS A 77 14.72 -1.78 -5.68
N VAL A 78 15.35 -2.77 -6.30
CA VAL A 78 16.81 -2.85 -6.39
C VAL A 78 17.28 -1.95 -7.52
N LYS A 79 18.26 -1.10 -7.22
CA LYS A 79 18.88 -0.17 -8.19
C LYS A 79 20.15 -0.74 -8.80
N THR A 80 20.98 -1.32 -7.96
CA THR A 80 22.28 -1.87 -8.30
C THR A 80 22.51 -3.11 -7.47
N VAL A 81 23.05 -4.15 -8.09
CA VAL A 81 23.56 -5.35 -7.44
C VAL A 81 24.99 -5.52 -7.90
N SER A 82 25.86 -5.61 -6.92
CA SER A 82 27.27 -5.89 -7.09
C SER A 82 27.56 -7.23 -6.45
N SER A 83 28.38 -8.06 -7.09
CA SER A 83 28.74 -9.37 -6.57
C SER A 83 30.22 -9.64 -6.75
N GLN A 84 30.82 -10.26 -5.74
CA GLN A 84 32.19 -10.74 -5.75
C GLN A 84 32.25 -12.10 -5.10
N THR A 85 33.15 -12.96 -5.57
CA THR A 85 33.36 -14.32 -5.06
C THR A 85 34.83 -14.51 -4.77
N PHE A 86 35.13 -15.18 -3.65
CA PHE A 86 36.49 -15.47 -3.21
C PHE A 86 36.61 -16.96 -2.95
N GLU A 87 37.51 -17.63 -3.66
CA GLU A 87 37.94 -19.00 -3.41
C GLU A 87 39.04 -18.97 -2.34
N LEU A 88 38.67 -19.23 -1.08
CA LEU A 88 39.56 -19.03 0.06
C LEU A 88 40.73 -20.03 0.13
N ASP A 89 40.71 -21.09 -0.69
CA ASP A 89 41.82 -22.06 -0.82
C ASP A 89 42.99 -21.51 -1.67
N LYS A 90 42.77 -20.43 -2.42
CA LYS A 90 43.80 -19.78 -3.23
C LYS A 90 44.37 -18.59 -2.47
N ASP A 91 45.69 -18.57 -2.27
CA ASP A 91 46.37 -17.57 -1.42
C ASP A 91 46.11 -16.14 -1.90
N ASP A 92 46.11 -15.90 -3.21
CA ASP A 92 45.82 -14.58 -3.79
C ASP A 92 44.38 -14.10 -3.50
N GLN A 93 43.40 -15.00 -3.60
CA GLN A 93 42.00 -14.67 -3.32
C GLN A 93 41.71 -14.57 -1.81
N TYR A 94 42.39 -15.35 -0.98
CA TYR A 94 42.36 -15.21 0.47
C TYR A 94 42.88 -13.82 0.91
N GLN A 95 44.03 -13.39 0.38
CA GLN A 95 44.54 -12.05 0.65
C GLN A 95 43.60 -10.95 0.13
N ALA A 96 42.98 -11.14 -1.04
CA ALA A 96 41.97 -10.21 -1.54
C ALA A 96 40.74 -10.11 -0.62
N TYR A 97 40.28 -11.23 -0.07
CA TYR A 97 39.19 -11.27 0.91
C TYR A 97 39.57 -10.57 2.23
N CYS A 98 40.78 -10.80 2.74
CA CYS A 98 41.26 -10.12 3.95
C CYS A 98 41.33 -8.59 3.78
N ASN A 99 41.62 -8.12 2.57
CA ASN A 99 41.67 -6.69 2.23
C ASN A 99 40.33 -6.10 1.77
N TYR A 100 39.27 -6.92 1.66
CA TYR A 100 37.97 -6.47 1.19
C TYR A 100 37.33 -5.49 2.20
N GLN A 101 37.08 -4.27 1.73
CA GLN A 101 36.43 -3.24 2.54
C GLN A 101 34.93 -3.55 2.66
N ARG A 102 34.41 -3.50 3.89
CA ARG A 102 32.98 -3.67 4.19
C ARG A 102 32.19 -2.36 4.16
N ASP A 103 32.79 -1.29 3.65
CA ASP A 103 32.08 -0.03 3.42
C ASP A 103 31.26 -0.16 2.13
N PRO A 104 29.91 -0.15 2.21
CA PRO A 104 29.08 -0.32 1.04
C PRO A 104 29.28 0.78 -0.02
N ALA A 105 29.74 1.98 0.36
CA ALA A 105 30.03 3.05 -0.59
C ALA A 105 31.28 2.75 -1.42
N ALA A 106 32.35 2.28 -0.78
CA ALA A 106 33.58 1.85 -1.46
C ALA A 106 33.34 0.61 -2.34
N VAL A 107 32.57 -0.36 -1.83
CA VAL A 107 32.19 -1.57 -2.58
C VAL A 107 31.37 -1.21 -3.82
N ALA A 108 30.40 -0.31 -3.71
CA ALA A 108 29.59 0.12 -4.85
C ALA A 108 30.42 0.79 -5.96
N ALA A 109 31.46 1.54 -5.60
CA ALA A 109 32.35 2.20 -6.56
C ALA A 109 33.33 1.24 -7.24
N ALA A 110 33.78 0.19 -6.54
CA ALA A 110 34.79 -0.76 -7.02
C ALA A 110 34.19 -2.00 -7.71
N SER A 111 32.90 -2.25 -7.55
CA SER A 111 32.27 -3.49 -8.02
C SER A 111 31.64 -3.38 -9.40
N LYS A 112 31.62 -4.50 -10.12
CA LYS A 112 30.87 -4.65 -11.37
C LYS A 112 29.36 -4.75 -11.07
N ASP A 113 28.59 -3.85 -11.67
CA ASP A 113 27.12 -3.92 -11.64
C ASP A 113 26.66 -5.13 -12.48
N ILE A 114 26.03 -6.10 -11.80
CA ILE A 114 25.46 -7.31 -12.39
C ILE A 114 23.93 -7.27 -12.44
N SER A 115 23.30 -6.13 -12.14
CA SER A 115 21.83 -6.01 -12.07
C SER A 115 21.12 -6.42 -13.36
N SER A 116 21.76 -6.19 -14.50
CA SER A 116 21.22 -6.53 -15.82
C SER A 116 21.39 -8.01 -16.18
N THR A 117 22.31 -8.72 -15.54
CA THR A 117 22.63 -10.13 -15.81
C THR A 117 21.92 -11.10 -14.87
N ILE A 118 21.41 -10.62 -13.73
CA ILE A 118 20.64 -11.47 -12.81
C ILE A 118 19.32 -11.87 -13.47
N ALA A 119 19.12 -13.18 -13.62
CA ALA A 119 17.86 -13.72 -14.06
C ALA A 119 16.76 -13.38 -13.05
N ARG A 120 15.67 -12.79 -13.54
CA ARG A 120 14.48 -12.51 -12.73
C ARG A 120 13.51 -13.68 -12.89
N SER A 121 13.43 -14.52 -11.86
CA SER A 121 12.44 -15.58 -11.81
C SER A 121 11.06 -14.97 -11.54
N PRO A 122 9.98 -15.46 -12.17
CA PRO A 122 8.64 -15.06 -11.77
C PRO A 122 8.46 -15.33 -10.27
N THR A 123 8.03 -14.34 -9.50
CA THR A 123 7.80 -14.48 -8.05
C THR A 123 6.66 -15.44 -7.71
N GLY A 124 6.01 -16.01 -8.72
CA GLY A 124 4.75 -16.76 -8.66
C GLY A 124 3.55 -15.89 -8.32
N ALA A 125 3.73 -14.73 -7.69
CA ALA A 125 2.65 -13.88 -7.24
C ALA A 125 1.77 -13.42 -8.41
N HIS A 126 0.46 -13.38 -8.18
CA HIS A 126 -0.46 -12.75 -9.09
C HIS A 126 -0.44 -11.25 -8.83
N ILE A 127 -0.04 -10.49 -9.83
CA ILE A 127 -0.02 -9.02 -9.78
C ILE A 127 -1.20 -8.53 -10.60
N LEU A 128 -2.10 -7.81 -9.94
CA LEU A 128 -3.24 -7.14 -10.55
C LEU A 128 -2.96 -5.63 -10.54
N GLU A 129 -2.88 -5.05 -11.72
CA GLU A 129 -2.80 -3.61 -11.88
C GLU A 129 -4.17 -3.06 -12.27
N LEU A 130 -4.62 -2.02 -11.57
CA LEU A 130 -5.88 -1.35 -11.85
C LEU A 130 -5.66 0.14 -12.00
N GLN A 131 -6.09 0.65 -13.16
CA GLN A 131 -6.07 2.06 -13.45
C GLN A 131 -7.47 2.63 -13.29
N VAL A 132 -7.64 3.52 -12.31
CA VAL A 132 -8.92 4.19 -12.05
C VAL A 132 -8.76 5.70 -12.00
N LYS A 133 -9.86 6.40 -12.15
CA LYS A 133 -9.96 7.85 -11.94
C LYS A 133 -11.13 8.12 -11.00
N ALA A 134 -10.93 9.04 -10.07
CA ALA A 134 -12.02 9.51 -9.23
C ALA A 134 -13.15 10.08 -10.10
N VAL A 135 -14.39 9.77 -9.74
CA VAL A 135 -15.58 10.31 -10.41
C VAL A 135 -15.76 11.80 -10.12
N ASP A 136 -15.37 12.21 -8.91
CA ASP A 136 -15.48 13.58 -8.41
C ASP A 136 -14.32 13.83 -7.43
N TYR A 137 -14.61 14.45 -6.28
CA TYR A 137 -13.66 14.69 -5.22
C TYR A 137 -13.28 13.43 -4.43
N VAL A 138 -12.04 13.42 -3.95
CA VAL A 138 -11.47 12.40 -3.08
C VAL A 138 -10.76 13.06 -1.92
N ARG A 139 -10.99 12.53 -0.72
CA ARG A 139 -10.18 12.85 0.46
C ARG A 139 -9.82 11.58 1.22
N ILE A 140 -8.53 11.27 1.28
CA ILE A 140 -8.04 10.09 1.98
C ILE A 140 -6.97 10.51 2.98
N GLY A 141 -7.14 10.05 4.23
CA GLY A 141 -6.25 10.38 5.33
C GLY A 141 -6.37 11.84 5.79
N GLN A 142 -5.34 12.29 6.50
CA GLN A 142 -5.25 13.63 7.08
C GLN A 142 -3.78 14.07 7.14
N SER A 143 -3.50 15.27 6.63
CA SER A 143 -2.24 15.99 6.84
C SER A 143 -2.47 17.30 7.62
N LYS A 144 -1.37 17.92 8.06
CA LYS A 144 -1.40 19.20 8.81
C LYS A 144 -1.26 20.41 7.90
N GLU A 145 -0.41 20.31 6.88
CA GLU A 145 -0.10 21.42 5.98
C GLU A 145 -1.02 21.37 4.76
N PRO A 146 -1.59 22.50 4.31
CA PRO A 146 -2.44 22.54 3.12
C PRO A 146 -1.63 22.26 1.86
N LEU A 147 -2.28 21.64 0.86
CA LEU A 147 -1.69 21.42 -0.46
C LEU A 147 -1.77 22.70 -1.31
N ALA A 148 -2.86 23.47 -1.19
CA ALA A 148 -3.03 24.70 -1.94
C ALA A 148 -2.38 25.87 -1.18
N LEU A 149 -1.21 26.32 -1.66
CA LEU A 149 -0.55 27.51 -1.11
C LEU A 149 -1.36 28.78 -1.48
N GLY A 150 -1.70 29.60 -0.48
CA GLY A 150 -2.12 31.00 -0.68
C GLY A 150 -3.60 31.31 -0.87
N HIS A 151 -4.54 30.38 -0.63
CA HIS A 151 -5.96 30.60 -1.00
C HIS A 151 -6.96 30.68 0.16
N ALA A 152 -6.52 30.57 1.41
CA ALA A 152 -7.42 30.68 2.55
C ALA A 152 -6.81 31.53 3.68
N ALA A 153 -7.60 32.46 4.21
CA ALA A 153 -7.23 33.26 5.39
C ALA A 153 -7.01 32.40 6.65
N ARG A 154 -7.48 31.14 6.64
CA ARG A 154 -7.24 30.11 7.65
C ARG A 154 -6.94 28.77 6.97
N PRO A 155 -6.02 27.95 7.52
CA PRO A 155 -5.74 26.63 6.97
C PRO A 155 -7.01 25.74 7.01
N PRO A 156 -7.24 24.93 5.96
CA PRO A 156 -8.31 23.96 5.93
C PRO A 156 -8.24 22.95 7.09
N HIS A 157 -9.40 22.50 7.55
CA HIS A 157 -9.51 21.60 8.69
C HIS A 157 -9.24 20.15 8.30
N GLN A 158 -9.69 19.75 7.11
CA GLN A 158 -9.46 18.42 6.56
C GLN A 158 -8.63 18.54 5.30
N ILE A 159 -7.48 17.85 5.29
CA ILE A 159 -6.50 17.94 4.21
C ILE A 159 -6.14 16.52 3.77
N PRO A 160 -6.13 16.22 2.46
CA PRO A 160 -5.71 14.92 1.96
C PRO A 160 -4.29 14.58 2.42
N ARG A 161 -4.03 13.30 2.66
CA ARG A 161 -2.72 12.88 3.11
C ARG A 161 -1.65 13.12 2.06
N HIS A 162 -0.56 13.72 2.49
CA HIS A 162 0.67 13.89 1.73
C HIS A 162 1.87 13.62 2.63
N GLU A 163 2.99 13.29 2.00
CA GLU A 163 4.23 12.94 2.68
C GLU A 163 5.42 13.51 1.92
N THR A 164 6.48 13.80 2.67
CA THR A 164 7.78 14.12 2.09
C THR A 164 8.34 12.89 1.37
N VAL A 165 8.85 13.11 0.17
CA VAL A 165 9.52 12.07 -0.63
C VAL A 165 10.89 12.55 -1.10
N ILE A 166 11.78 11.60 -1.31
CA ILE A 166 13.12 11.83 -1.88
C ILE A 166 13.07 11.49 -3.36
N VAL A 167 13.33 12.47 -4.22
CA VAL A 167 13.43 12.29 -5.66
C VAL A 167 14.90 12.26 -6.05
N TRP A 168 15.29 11.25 -6.84
CA TRP A 168 16.67 11.13 -7.32
C TRP A 168 16.72 11.48 -8.81
N SER A 169 17.57 12.45 -9.15
CA SER A 169 17.91 12.79 -10.54
C SER A 169 19.40 12.63 -10.80
N LYS A 170 19.77 12.38 -12.06
CA LYS A 170 21.19 12.28 -12.46
C LYS A 170 21.93 13.62 -12.31
N SER A 171 21.23 14.73 -12.49
CA SER A 171 21.82 16.08 -12.53
C SER A 171 21.89 16.76 -11.16
N GLN A 172 20.90 16.55 -10.29
CA GLN A 172 20.77 17.24 -9.00
C GLN A 172 20.92 16.32 -7.78
N GLY A 173 21.17 15.03 -7.98
CA GLY A 173 21.26 14.08 -6.87
C GLY A 173 19.91 13.87 -6.19
N ALA A 174 19.91 13.79 -4.85
CA ALA A 174 18.70 13.63 -4.05
C ALA A 174 18.08 14.99 -3.71
N THR A 175 16.80 15.18 -4.03
CA THR A 175 16.02 16.35 -3.66
C THR A 175 14.81 15.96 -2.81
N LEU A 176 14.44 16.81 -1.87
CA LEU A 176 13.23 16.64 -1.06
C LEU A 176 12.04 17.29 -1.76
N GLN A 177 10.92 16.58 -1.78
CA GLN A 177 9.63 17.12 -2.18
C GLN A 177 8.64 16.89 -1.03
N GLU A 178 8.22 17.96 -0.38
CA GLU A 178 7.56 17.91 0.93
C GLU A 178 6.07 17.52 0.88
N LEU A 179 5.37 17.90 -0.19
CA LEU A 179 3.91 17.81 -0.26
C LEU A 179 3.43 16.82 -1.33
N ARG A 180 3.93 15.58 -1.31
CA ARG A 180 3.48 14.58 -2.28
C ARG A 180 2.29 13.79 -1.76
N VAL A 181 1.14 13.96 -2.43
CA VAL A 181 -0.09 13.25 -2.07
C VAL A 181 0.10 11.73 -2.14
N VAL A 182 -0.37 11.05 -1.10
CA VAL A 182 -0.34 9.59 -0.99
C VAL A 182 -1.71 9.06 -0.60
N VAL A 183 -2.16 8.05 -1.33
CA VAL A 183 -3.29 7.20 -0.95
C VAL A 183 -2.71 5.94 -0.29
N PRO A 184 -2.87 5.78 1.04
CA PRO A 184 -2.32 4.63 1.72
C PRO A 184 -2.96 3.33 1.23
N GLY A 185 -2.13 2.32 0.94
CA GLY A 185 -2.59 0.98 0.55
C GLY A 185 -3.45 0.34 1.63
N SER A 186 -3.23 0.71 2.91
CA SER A 186 -4.09 0.31 4.04
C SER A 186 -5.54 0.79 3.90
N SER A 187 -5.77 1.99 3.38
CA SER A 187 -7.12 2.56 3.21
C SER A 187 -7.90 1.79 2.14
N ILE A 188 -7.26 1.55 0.99
CA ILE A 188 -7.84 0.75 -0.09
C ILE A 188 -8.08 -0.69 0.38
N LYS A 189 -7.09 -1.29 1.05
CA LYS A 189 -7.20 -2.66 1.56
C LYS A 189 -8.32 -2.82 2.58
N GLY A 190 -8.54 -1.83 3.45
CA GLY A 190 -9.63 -1.82 4.42
C GLY A 190 -10.99 -1.78 3.73
N ALA A 191 -11.18 -0.86 2.77
CA ALA A 191 -12.42 -0.75 2.01
C ALA A 191 -12.71 -2.02 1.20
N LEU A 192 -11.70 -2.57 0.51
CA LEU A 192 -11.84 -3.82 -0.21
C LEU A 192 -12.18 -4.97 0.74
N ARG A 193 -11.48 -5.13 1.87
CA ARG A 193 -11.79 -6.19 2.85
C ARG A 193 -13.27 -6.16 3.26
N HIS A 194 -13.77 -4.98 3.59
CA HIS A 194 -15.17 -4.80 3.98
C HIS A 194 -16.12 -5.16 2.84
N ARG A 195 -15.82 -4.71 1.61
CA ARG A 195 -16.64 -5.01 0.44
C ARG A 195 -16.61 -6.50 0.05
N VAL A 196 -15.48 -7.17 0.26
CA VAL A 196 -15.37 -8.63 0.08
C VAL A 196 -16.22 -9.36 1.12
N GLN A 197 -16.19 -8.96 2.39
CA GLN A 197 -17.06 -9.55 3.41
C GLN A 197 -18.55 -9.40 3.04
N PHE A 198 -18.95 -8.22 2.55
CA PHE A 198 -20.30 -7.98 2.05
C PHE A 198 -20.70 -8.98 0.95
N HIS A 199 -19.88 -9.12 -0.10
CA HIS A 199 -20.18 -10.06 -1.19
C HIS A 199 -20.14 -11.52 -0.73
N LEU A 200 -19.24 -11.87 0.17
CA LEU A 200 -19.16 -13.22 0.73
C LEU A 200 -20.41 -13.57 1.53
N ASN A 201 -20.94 -12.61 2.30
CA ASN A 201 -22.22 -12.75 3.00
C ASN A 201 -23.37 -12.98 2.00
N CYS A 202 -23.43 -12.19 0.93
CA CYS A 202 -24.43 -12.38 -0.14
C CYS A 202 -24.32 -13.76 -0.80
N LEU A 203 -23.11 -14.22 -1.14
CA LEU A 203 -22.86 -15.54 -1.72
C LEU A 203 -23.19 -16.71 -0.78
N ASN A 204 -23.20 -16.45 0.54
CA ASN A 204 -23.58 -17.43 1.56
C ASN A 204 -25.06 -17.33 1.96
N GLY A 205 -25.81 -16.35 1.46
CA GLY A 205 -27.18 -16.09 1.90
C GLY A 205 -27.29 -15.57 3.34
N SER A 206 -26.18 -15.09 3.90
CA SER A 206 -26.10 -14.59 5.28
C SER A 206 -26.49 -13.10 5.31
N PHE A 207 -27.77 -12.81 5.52
CA PHE A 207 -28.28 -11.45 5.60
C PHE A 207 -28.56 -11.02 7.05
N ALA A 208 -28.60 -9.70 7.28
CA ALA A 208 -28.85 -9.13 8.60
C ALA A 208 -30.19 -9.60 9.22
N ASP A 209 -31.18 -9.91 8.38
CA ASP A 209 -32.50 -10.42 8.81
C ASP A 209 -32.43 -11.76 9.56
N HIS A 210 -31.30 -12.47 9.46
CA HIS A 210 -31.08 -13.77 10.09
C HIS A 210 -29.92 -13.76 11.11
N ALA A 211 -29.33 -12.59 11.37
CA ALA A 211 -28.18 -12.46 12.28
C ALA A 211 -28.63 -11.95 13.67
N PRO A 212 -28.05 -12.44 14.77
CA PRO A 212 -28.22 -11.79 16.07
C PRO A 212 -27.70 -10.35 16.02
N ALA A 213 -28.43 -9.43 16.64
CA ALA A 213 -28.32 -7.97 16.47
C ALA A 213 -26.94 -7.35 16.78
N ASP A 214 -26.00 -8.10 17.36
CA ASP A 214 -24.80 -7.53 17.95
C ASP A 214 -23.51 -7.71 17.12
N ARG A 215 -23.47 -8.61 16.12
CA ARG A 215 -22.28 -8.78 15.25
C ARG A 215 -22.47 -9.81 14.14
N MET A 216 -22.04 -9.51 12.91
CA MET A 216 -21.68 -10.59 11.97
C MET A 216 -20.20 -10.95 12.14
N PRO A 217 -19.86 -12.20 12.53
CA PRO A 217 -18.46 -12.59 12.63
C PRO A 217 -17.78 -12.56 11.26
N ASP A 218 -16.51 -12.15 11.20
CA ASP A 218 -15.71 -12.30 9.99
C ASP A 218 -15.66 -13.77 9.59
N GLU A 219 -15.91 -14.06 8.32
CA GLU A 219 -15.78 -15.40 7.78
C GLU A 219 -14.32 -15.90 7.94
N PRO A 220 -14.08 -17.11 8.47
CA PRO A 220 -12.72 -17.62 8.68
C PRO A 220 -11.86 -17.61 7.41
N SER A 221 -12.47 -17.85 6.25
CA SER A 221 -11.82 -17.83 4.94
C SER A 221 -11.38 -16.41 4.51
N LEU A 222 -12.01 -15.35 5.01
CA LEU A 222 -11.57 -13.96 4.77
C LEU A 222 -10.31 -13.63 5.58
N LYS A 223 -10.19 -14.18 6.80
CA LYS A 223 -9.06 -13.95 7.70
C LYS A 223 -7.74 -14.43 7.09
N SER A 224 -7.74 -15.53 6.33
CA SER A 224 -6.53 -16.02 5.65
C SER A 224 -6.08 -15.10 4.52
N VAL A 225 -7.03 -14.44 3.84
CA VAL A 225 -6.75 -13.58 2.67
C VAL A 225 -6.22 -12.21 3.08
N PHE A 226 -6.90 -11.54 4.02
CA PHE A 226 -6.55 -10.18 4.44
C PHE A 226 -5.66 -10.13 5.69
N GLY A 227 -5.57 -11.23 6.43
CA GLY A 227 -4.87 -11.35 7.70
C GLY A 227 -5.74 -10.94 8.89
N PHE A 228 -5.34 -11.40 10.08
CA PHE A 228 -6.00 -11.05 11.34
C PHE A 228 -5.00 -10.94 12.48
N VAL A 229 -5.37 -10.17 13.49
CA VAL A 229 -4.65 -10.11 14.77
C VAL A 229 -5.54 -10.80 15.78
N ALA A 230 -5.05 -11.87 16.42
CA ALA A 230 -5.80 -12.55 17.46
C ALA A 230 -6.05 -11.60 18.63
N ASP A 231 -7.29 -11.51 19.08
CA ASP A 231 -7.65 -10.64 20.19
C ASP A 231 -7.47 -11.41 21.52
N ARG A 232 -6.33 -11.18 22.18
CA ARG A 232 -6.03 -11.79 23.48
C ARG A 232 -7.07 -11.42 24.55
N SER A 233 -7.77 -10.30 24.40
CA SER A 233 -8.80 -9.88 25.35
C SER A 233 -10.10 -10.69 25.23
N ARG A 234 -10.29 -11.43 24.14
CA ARG A 234 -11.46 -12.29 23.89
C ARG A 234 -11.18 -13.79 24.06
N GLY A 235 -10.05 -14.15 24.66
CA GLY A 235 -9.69 -15.56 24.87
C GLY A 235 -9.30 -16.32 23.60
N GLU A 236 -9.05 -15.62 22.49
CA GLU A 236 -8.51 -16.24 21.27
C GLU A 236 -7.03 -16.59 21.48
N ASN A 237 -6.73 -17.88 21.70
CA ASN A 237 -5.36 -18.41 21.81
C ASN A 237 -4.61 -18.54 20.47
N GLY A 238 -5.08 -17.84 19.42
CA GLY A 238 -4.51 -17.90 18.08
C GLY A 238 -3.23 -17.08 17.93
N LYS A 239 -2.28 -17.55 17.11
CA LYS A 239 -1.20 -16.69 16.59
C LYS A 239 -1.81 -15.75 15.53
N ALA A 240 -1.44 -14.47 15.58
CA ALA A 240 -1.81 -13.53 14.52
C ALA A 240 -1.27 -14.01 13.16
N GLN A 241 -2.04 -13.84 12.09
CA GLN A 241 -1.68 -14.31 10.76
C GLN A 241 -1.63 -13.15 9.77
N ALA A 242 -0.55 -13.09 8.98
CA ALA A 242 -0.46 -12.18 7.87
C ALA A 242 -1.34 -12.65 6.70
N GLY A 243 -2.04 -11.72 6.08
CA GLY A 243 -2.78 -11.99 4.84
C GLY A 243 -1.87 -12.18 3.64
N ILE A 244 -2.40 -12.86 2.64
CA ILE A 244 -1.72 -13.16 1.36
C ILE A 244 -1.79 -11.99 0.36
N ILE A 245 -2.73 -11.05 0.55
CA ILE A 245 -2.89 -9.87 -0.31
C ILE A 245 -2.01 -8.72 0.22
N SER A 246 -1.25 -8.10 -0.67
CA SER A 246 -0.55 -6.84 -0.44
C SER A 246 -1.10 -5.78 -1.40
N ILE A 247 -1.30 -4.56 -0.89
CA ILE A 247 -1.66 -3.40 -1.72
C ILE A 247 -0.63 -2.33 -1.44
N ASP A 248 -0.04 -1.77 -2.50
CA ASP A 248 0.95 -0.69 -2.41
C ASP A 248 0.31 0.67 -2.11
N ASP A 249 1.07 1.55 -1.48
CA ASP A 249 0.72 2.96 -1.43
C ASP A 249 0.76 3.56 -2.83
N VAL A 250 -0.23 4.39 -3.14
CA VAL A 250 -0.28 5.12 -4.42
C VAL A 250 0.12 6.56 -4.17
N PHE A 251 1.27 6.95 -4.68
CA PHE A 251 1.73 8.34 -4.69
C PHE A 251 1.37 8.98 -6.02
N LEU A 252 0.85 10.22 -5.99
CA LEU A 252 0.48 10.91 -7.22
C LEU A 252 1.73 11.44 -7.95
N ASP A 253 1.89 11.07 -9.21
CA ASP A 253 3.02 11.48 -10.04
C ASP A 253 2.89 12.94 -10.53
N LYS A 254 1.66 13.45 -10.62
CA LYS A 254 1.37 14.84 -10.97
C LYS A 254 0.72 15.56 -9.81
N ASP A 255 0.89 16.88 -9.76
CA ASP A 255 0.17 17.70 -8.81
C ASP A 255 -1.33 17.57 -9.07
N PRO A 256 -2.12 17.19 -8.06
CA PRO A 256 -3.55 17.02 -8.21
C PRO A 256 -4.24 18.37 -8.39
N ILE A 257 -5.41 18.36 -9.01
CA ILE A 257 -6.32 19.50 -8.98
C ILE A 257 -6.94 19.54 -7.58
N ILE A 258 -6.75 20.65 -6.87
CA ILE A 258 -7.23 20.81 -5.49
C ILE A 258 -8.49 21.68 -5.52
N GLY A 259 -9.57 21.17 -4.94
CA GLY A 259 -10.78 21.93 -4.64
C GLY A 259 -10.86 22.26 -3.16
N LEU A 260 -11.26 23.50 -2.84
CA LEU A 260 -11.56 23.92 -1.46
C LEU A 260 -13.08 23.95 -1.27
N MET A 261 -13.60 23.13 -0.38
CA MET A 261 -15.02 23.09 -0.06
C MET A 261 -15.28 23.70 1.31
N MET A 262 -16.19 24.68 1.37
CA MET A 262 -16.58 25.37 2.60
C MET A 262 -17.93 24.88 3.10
N HIS A 263 -18.05 24.72 4.41
CA HIS A 263 -19.23 24.25 5.11
C HIS A 263 -19.60 25.27 6.18
N ASN A 264 -20.81 25.82 6.08
CA ASN A 264 -21.38 26.64 7.13
C ASN A 264 -21.78 25.75 8.32
N SER A 265 -21.32 26.09 9.51
CA SER A 265 -21.80 25.45 10.73
C SER A 265 -23.20 25.98 11.06
N LEU A 266 -24.17 25.07 11.17
CA LEU A 266 -25.53 25.42 11.58
C LEU A 266 -25.69 25.30 13.09
N ASP A 267 -26.44 26.23 13.68
CA ASP A 267 -26.83 26.16 15.07
C ASP A 267 -27.91 25.09 15.27
N ARG A 268 -27.69 24.18 16.21
CA ARG A 268 -28.60 23.03 16.43
C ARG A 268 -29.97 23.44 17.00
N PHE A 269 -30.08 24.63 17.58
CA PHE A 269 -31.34 25.14 18.14
C PHE A 269 -32.06 26.07 17.18
N SER A 270 -31.35 27.02 16.58
CA SER A 270 -31.97 28.02 15.68
C SER A 270 -31.98 27.61 14.21
N GLN A 271 -31.27 26.55 13.82
CA GLN A 271 -31.01 26.16 12.42
C GLN A 271 -30.39 27.29 11.57
N GLY A 272 -29.97 28.40 12.18
CA GLY A 272 -29.29 29.51 11.52
C GLY A 272 -27.79 29.24 11.39
N THR A 273 -27.13 29.92 10.44
CA THR A 273 -25.67 29.87 10.33
C THR A 273 -25.03 30.45 11.60
N ARG A 274 -24.12 29.71 12.22
CA ARG A 274 -23.29 30.23 13.32
C ARG A 274 -22.23 31.15 12.74
N ASP A 275 -22.28 32.42 13.10
CA ASP A 275 -21.23 33.38 12.74
C ASP A 275 -19.87 32.91 13.27
N GLY A 276 -18.88 32.88 12.36
CA GLY A 276 -17.47 32.61 12.70
C GLY A 276 -17.03 31.14 12.70
N VAL A 277 -17.92 30.17 12.48
CA VAL A 277 -17.58 28.73 12.43
C VAL A 277 -17.76 28.18 11.01
N LEU A 278 -16.76 28.42 10.18
CA LEU A 278 -16.69 27.89 8.81
C LEU A 278 -15.74 26.69 8.79
N PHE A 279 -16.26 25.50 8.49
CA PHE A 279 -15.44 24.32 8.28
C PHE A 279 -15.01 24.27 6.82
N SER A 280 -13.78 23.81 6.59
CA SER A 280 -13.20 23.80 5.25
C SER A 280 -12.43 22.51 5.01
N GLU A 281 -12.61 21.94 3.84
CA GLU A 281 -12.01 20.67 3.42
C GLU A 281 -11.28 20.89 2.10
N GLU A 282 -10.01 20.48 2.02
CA GLU A 282 -9.30 20.30 0.76
C GLU A 282 -9.64 18.93 0.19
N LEU A 283 -9.91 18.91 -1.11
CA LEU A 283 -10.36 17.76 -1.84
C LEU A 283 -9.55 17.62 -3.12
N LEU A 284 -9.23 16.39 -3.49
CA LEU A 284 -8.54 16.10 -4.75
C LEU A 284 -9.59 15.83 -5.83
N PHE A 285 -9.63 16.64 -6.87
CA PHE A 285 -10.61 16.51 -7.95
C PHE A 285 -10.12 15.55 -9.03
N GLU A 286 -10.98 14.64 -9.48
CA GLU A 286 -10.76 13.80 -10.68
C GLU A 286 -9.41 13.05 -10.69
N THR A 287 -8.95 12.64 -9.51
CA THR A 287 -7.60 12.11 -9.30
C THR A 287 -7.42 10.72 -9.92
N PRO A 288 -6.42 10.51 -10.81
CA PRO A 288 -6.07 9.19 -11.31
C PRO A 288 -5.28 8.39 -10.26
N LEU A 289 -5.55 7.09 -10.16
CA LEU A 289 -4.80 6.15 -9.32
C LEU A 289 -4.36 4.93 -10.11
N SER A 290 -3.11 4.53 -9.92
CA SER A 290 -2.53 3.28 -10.39
C SER A 290 -2.35 2.34 -9.20
N LEU A 291 -3.25 1.37 -9.08
CA LEU A 291 -3.27 0.43 -7.96
C LEU A 291 -2.50 -0.84 -8.34
N CYS A 292 -1.61 -1.27 -7.47
CA CYS A 292 -0.92 -2.55 -7.58
C CYS A 292 -1.36 -3.45 -6.42
N ILE A 293 -1.99 -4.57 -6.75
CA ILE A 293 -2.44 -5.59 -5.81
C ILE A 293 -1.64 -6.86 -6.09
N GLU A 294 -0.90 -7.31 -5.08
CA GLU A 294 -0.06 -8.50 -5.16
C GLU A 294 -0.69 -9.61 -4.30
N ILE A 295 -0.97 -10.75 -4.91
CA ILE A 295 -1.56 -11.93 -4.27
C ILE A 295 -0.53 -13.07 -4.32
N SER A 296 -0.17 -13.61 -3.16
CA SER A 296 0.82 -14.69 -3.08
C SER A 296 0.41 -15.95 -3.87
N ALA A 297 1.33 -16.47 -4.67
CA ALA A 297 1.15 -17.64 -5.55
C ALA A 297 0.76 -18.92 -4.81
N ALA A 298 1.36 -19.13 -3.64
CA ALA A 298 1.25 -20.36 -2.89
C ALA A 298 -0.11 -20.50 -2.18
N ALA A 299 -0.96 -19.48 -2.26
CA ALA A 299 -2.20 -19.42 -1.53
C ALA A 299 -3.34 -20.05 -2.34
N GLN A 300 -3.88 -21.16 -1.83
CA GLN A 300 -5.19 -21.64 -2.22
C GLN A 300 -6.24 -20.68 -1.64
N ILE A 301 -6.89 -19.92 -2.52
CA ILE A 301 -8.00 -19.04 -2.14
C ILE A 301 -9.30 -19.78 -2.39
N ASP A 302 -10.12 -19.87 -1.34
CA ASP A 302 -11.49 -20.38 -1.41
C ASP A 302 -12.23 -19.76 -2.62
N PRO A 303 -12.91 -20.56 -3.46
CA PRO A 303 -13.58 -20.06 -4.66
C PRO A 303 -14.59 -18.93 -4.39
N LYS A 304 -15.34 -18.98 -3.28
CA LYS A 304 -16.29 -17.92 -2.93
C LYS A 304 -15.57 -16.64 -2.51
N VAL A 305 -14.47 -16.74 -1.76
CA VAL A 305 -13.66 -15.56 -1.40
C VAL A 305 -13.02 -14.95 -2.64
N ARG A 306 -12.57 -15.77 -3.59
CA ARG A 306 -12.05 -15.31 -4.88
C ARG A 306 -13.12 -14.56 -5.68
N GLU A 307 -14.32 -15.10 -5.74
CA GLU A 307 -15.44 -14.44 -6.43
C GLU A 307 -15.88 -13.15 -5.72
N ALA A 308 -15.97 -13.16 -4.40
CA ALA A 308 -16.25 -11.96 -3.61
C ALA A 308 -15.18 -10.87 -3.80
N LEU A 309 -13.90 -11.26 -3.93
CA LEU A 309 -12.81 -10.35 -4.27
C LEU A 309 -12.98 -9.75 -5.67
N ARG A 310 -13.37 -10.56 -6.66
CA ARG A 310 -13.68 -10.09 -8.01
C ARG A 310 -14.80 -9.03 -7.99
N LEU A 311 -15.92 -9.35 -7.36
CA LEU A 311 -17.08 -8.45 -7.24
C LEU A 311 -16.74 -7.15 -6.50
N ALA A 312 -15.92 -7.22 -5.45
CA ALA A 312 -15.47 -6.02 -4.73
C ALA A 312 -14.57 -5.11 -5.59
N LEU A 313 -13.72 -5.71 -6.42
CA LEU A 313 -12.88 -4.97 -7.36
C LEU A 313 -13.66 -4.37 -8.53
N ASP A 314 -14.68 -5.07 -9.02
CA ASP A 314 -15.63 -4.52 -10.01
C ASP A 314 -16.39 -3.34 -9.43
N ASP A 315 -16.90 -3.46 -8.20
CA ASP A 315 -17.56 -2.34 -7.51
C ASP A 315 -16.65 -1.13 -7.34
N PHE A 316 -15.38 -1.36 -7.04
CA PHE A 316 -14.39 -0.30 -6.98
C PHE A 316 -14.11 0.32 -8.36
N SER A 317 -14.13 -0.48 -9.42
CA SER A 317 -13.85 -0.05 -10.79
C SER A 317 -15.06 0.56 -11.50
N GLU A 318 -16.26 0.39 -10.98
CA GLU A 318 -17.52 0.84 -11.59
C GLU A 318 -18.21 1.97 -10.80
N GLY A 319 -17.56 2.45 -9.73
CA GLY A 319 -18.04 3.59 -8.94
C GLY A 319 -19.10 3.21 -7.90
N ARG A 320 -19.06 1.99 -7.38
CA ARG A 320 -19.96 1.48 -6.33
C ARG A 320 -19.29 1.33 -4.95
N LEU A 321 -17.97 1.38 -4.89
CA LEU A 321 -17.22 1.40 -3.63
C LEU A 321 -16.51 2.75 -3.46
N ALA A 322 -16.89 3.49 -2.43
CA ALA A 322 -16.16 4.69 -2.02
C ALA A 322 -14.97 4.34 -1.12
N ILE A 323 -13.89 5.12 -1.24
CA ILE A 323 -12.75 5.10 -0.32
C ILE A 323 -12.49 6.49 0.23
N GLY A 324 -12.07 6.56 1.50
CA GLY A 324 -11.79 7.83 2.17
C GLY A 324 -13.01 8.45 2.86
N GLY A 325 -12.91 9.74 3.15
CA GLY A 325 -13.97 10.51 3.79
C GLY A 325 -14.94 11.11 2.78
N GLY A 326 -16.17 11.39 3.23
CA GLY A 326 -17.16 12.11 2.41
C GLY A 326 -17.99 11.24 1.46
N ALA A 327 -18.05 9.92 1.67
CA ALA A 327 -18.86 9.01 0.84
C ALA A 327 -20.34 9.45 0.74
N ALA A 328 -20.92 9.97 1.83
CA ALA A 328 -22.28 10.50 1.86
C ALA A 328 -22.47 11.77 1.00
N LYS A 329 -21.39 12.48 0.67
CA LYS A 329 -21.37 13.65 -0.22
C LYS A 329 -21.06 13.26 -1.68
N GLY A 330 -20.95 11.96 -1.99
CA GLY A 330 -20.56 11.49 -3.32
C GLY A 330 -19.05 11.45 -3.57
N HIS A 331 -18.22 11.66 -2.54
CA HIS A 331 -16.76 11.64 -2.69
C HIS A 331 -16.19 10.23 -2.58
N GLY A 332 -15.01 10.02 -3.17
CA GLY A 332 -14.25 8.78 -2.97
C GLY A 332 -14.63 7.63 -3.90
N TYR A 333 -15.52 7.83 -4.87
CA TYR A 333 -15.87 6.82 -5.88
C TYR A 333 -14.92 6.88 -7.08
N PHE A 334 -14.60 5.70 -7.62
CA PHE A 334 -13.63 5.54 -8.71
C PHE A 334 -14.24 4.78 -9.88
N LYS A 335 -13.81 5.11 -11.10
CA LYS A 335 -14.16 4.36 -12.31
C LYS A 335 -12.92 3.97 -13.09
N LYS A 336 -12.99 2.84 -13.80
CA LYS A 336 -11.92 2.37 -14.68
C LYS A 336 -11.53 3.47 -15.66
N ASN A 337 -10.23 3.74 -15.74
CA ASN A 337 -9.70 4.79 -16.59
C ASN A 337 -9.06 4.17 -17.84
N VAL A 338 -9.77 4.23 -18.97
CA VAL A 338 -9.31 3.67 -20.26
C VAL A 338 -8.10 4.43 -20.82
N ALA A 339 -7.85 5.66 -20.38
CA ALA A 339 -6.75 6.49 -20.87
C ALA A 339 -5.36 6.08 -20.31
N LEU A 340 -5.31 5.36 -19.19
CA LEU A 340 -4.06 4.83 -18.61
C LEU A 340 -3.78 3.46 -19.23
N ARG A 341 -2.88 3.41 -20.22
CA ARG A 341 -2.50 2.17 -20.92
C ARG A 341 -1.75 1.22 -19.98
N ASP A 342 -2.15 -0.04 -20.03
CA ASP A 342 -1.51 -1.18 -19.35
C ASP A 342 -0.17 -1.47 -20.02
N HIS A 343 0.94 -1.24 -19.33
CA HIS A 343 2.30 -1.35 -19.88
C HIS A 343 3.15 -2.43 -19.22
N THR A 344 2.56 -3.31 -18.42
CA THR A 344 3.33 -4.35 -17.72
C THR A 344 2.91 -5.74 -18.18
N LYS A 345 3.87 -6.67 -18.21
CA LYS A 345 3.63 -8.11 -18.42
C LYS A 345 2.95 -8.70 -17.17
N SER A 346 1.73 -8.26 -16.87
CA SER A 346 0.88 -8.75 -15.80
C SER A 346 -0.01 -9.90 -16.33
N ARG A 347 -0.44 -10.81 -15.45
CA ARG A 347 -1.50 -11.76 -15.82
C ARG A 347 -2.80 -10.99 -15.95
N SER A 348 -3.55 -11.22 -17.02
CA SER A 348 -4.81 -10.49 -17.21
C SER A 348 -5.78 -10.81 -16.07
N TRP A 349 -6.62 -9.86 -15.70
CA TRP A 349 -7.72 -10.03 -14.76
C TRP A 349 -8.53 -11.31 -15.03
N THR A 350 -8.74 -11.61 -16.32
CA THR A 350 -9.41 -12.82 -16.81
C THR A 350 -8.63 -14.12 -16.54
N GLN A 351 -7.31 -14.10 -16.41
CA GLN A 351 -6.52 -15.30 -16.08
C GLN A 351 -6.57 -15.67 -14.59
N PHE A 352 -6.76 -14.70 -13.69
CA PHE A 352 -6.86 -14.98 -12.25
C PHE A 352 -8.28 -15.40 -11.85
N PHE A 353 -9.30 -14.78 -12.44
CA PHE A 353 -10.71 -15.05 -12.14
C PHE A 353 -11.38 -16.02 -13.13
N GLY A 354 -10.74 -16.33 -14.25
CA GLY A 354 -11.27 -17.24 -15.29
C GLY A 354 -11.29 -18.68 -14.82
N GLY A 355 -12.46 -19.11 -14.37
CA GLY A 355 -12.76 -20.46 -13.89
C GLY A 355 -14.17 -20.62 -13.31
N CYS A 356 -14.93 -19.53 -13.17
CA CYS A 356 -16.36 -19.58 -12.86
C CYS A 356 -17.15 -19.13 -14.08
N SER A 357 -17.45 -20.09 -14.95
CA SER A 357 -18.53 -20.01 -15.94
C SER A 357 -19.84 -20.50 -15.33
#